data_AF-A0A4Q2KEU2-F1
#
_entry.id   AF-A0A4Q2KEU2-F1
#
_cell.length_a   1.000
_cell.length_b   1.000
_cell.length_c   1.000
_cell.angle_alpha   90.00
_cell.angle_beta   90.00
_cell.angle_gamma   90.00
#
_symmetry.space_group_name_H-M   'P 1'
#
loop_
_entity.id
_entity.type
_entity.pdbx_description
1 polymer ?
#
loop_
_entity_poly.entity_id
_entity_poly.type
_entity_poly.pdbx_seq_one_letter_code
_entity_poly.pdbx_strand_id
1 'polypeptide(L)' 'MRRLYDYNMNPIGYVSENADGKQTAYDTNYRVLGYYFSGSDKTYDNNMRLVGRGDLLSAFYAPTAKR' A
#
# COMPACT_ATOMS: atom_id res chain seq x y z
N MET A 1 7.31 -8.97 5.79
CA MET A 1 6.85 -8.50 4.47
C MET A 1 6.06 -9.60 3.78
N ARG A 2 4.91 -9.26 3.19
CA ARG A 2 4.04 -10.14 2.41
C ARG A 2 4.04 -9.67 0.96
N ARG A 3 4.21 -10.60 0.01
CA ARG A 3 4.09 -10.34 -1.43
C ARG A 3 2.62 -10.38 -1.84
N LEU A 4 2.22 -9.49 -2.74
CA LEU A 4 0.89 -9.43 -3.33
C LEU A 4 0.93 -9.87 -4.78
N TYR A 5 -0.16 -10.48 -5.22
CA TYR A 5 -0.33 -10.98 -6.58
C TYR A 5 -1.65 -10.50 -7.18
N ASP A 6 -1.68 -10.32 -8.50
CA ASP A 6 -2.93 -10.18 -9.23
C ASP A 6 -3.64 -11.54 -9.41
N TYR A 7 -4.79 -11.53 -10.09
CA TYR A 7 -5.56 -12.73 -10.41
C TYR A 7 -4.76 -13.77 -11.23
N ASN A 8 -3.81 -13.32 -12.05
CA ASN A 8 -2.98 -14.17 -12.90
C ASN A 8 -1.70 -14.64 -12.18
N MET A 9 -1.61 -14.45 -10.86
CA MET A 9 -0.43 -14.75 -10.04
C MET A 9 0.83 -13.94 -10.42
N ASN A 10 0.68 -12.79 -11.09
CA ASN A 10 1.80 -11.88 -11.30
C ASN A 10 2.07 -11.07 -10.04
N PRO A 11 3.33 -10.90 -9.62
CA PRO A 11 3.65 -10.06 -8.47
C PRO A 11 3.31 -8.60 -8.78
N ILE A 12 2.48 -7.98 -7.93
CA ILE A 12 2.09 -6.56 -8.06
C ILE A 12 2.73 -5.66 -7.00
N GLY A 13 3.34 -6.25 -5.97
CA GLY A 13 4.11 -5.51 -4.97
C GLY A 13 4.16 -6.21 -3.62
N TYR A 14 4.39 -5.42 -2.57
CA TYR A 14 4.60 -5.93 -1.21
C TYR A 14 3.91 -5.04 -0.17
N VAL A 15 3.48 -5.65 0.93
CA VAL A 15 3.09 -4.93 2.15
C VAL A 15 4.01 -5.37 3.28
N SER A 16 4.57 -4.41 4.02
CA SER A 16 5.24 -4.66 5.29
C SER A 16 4.41 -4.12 6.43
N GLU A 17 4.19 -4.92 7.46
CA GLU A 17 3.59 -4.49 8.72
C GLU A 17 4.68 -4.41 9.77
N ASN A 18 4.73 -3.29 10.47
CA ASN A 18 5.62 -3.06 11.59
C ASN A 18 4.89 -3.34 12.92
N ALA A 19 5.64 -3.58 13.99
CA ALA A 19 5.08 -3.89 15.31
C ALA A 19 4.20 -2.77 15.91
N ASP A 20 4.31 -1.55 15.41
CA ASP A 20 3.50 -0.38 15.79
C ASP A 20 2.16 -0.29 15.04
N GLY A 21 1.84 -1.29 14.21
CA GLY A 21 0.62 -1.31 13.39
C GLY A 21 0.67 -0.40 12.16
N LYS A 22 1.86 0.14 11.84
CA LYS A 22 2.10 0.79 10.56
C LYS A 22 2.27 -0.27 9.47
N GLN A 23 1.43 -0.21 8.45
CA GLN A 23 1.61 -0.94 7.20
C GLN A 23 2.21 -0.02 6.13
N THR A 24 3.16 -0.53 5.36
CA THR A 24 3.80 0.18 4.24
C THR A 24 3.61 -0.63 2.97
N ALA A 25 3.05 0.02 1.93
CA ALA A 25 2.90 -0.54 0.60
C ALA A 25 4.13 -0.21 -0.26
N TYR A 26 4.61 -1.20 -1.02
CA TYR A 26 5.71 -1.08 -1.95
C TYR A 26 5.33 -1.64 -3.33
N ASP A 27 5.81 -1.02 -4.40
CA ASP A 27 5.75 -1.58 -5.75
C ASP A 27 6.69 -2.79 -5.91
N THR A 28 6.70 -3.38 -7.10
CA THR A 28 7.58 -4.53 -7.43
C THR A 28 9.07 -4.21 -7.37
N ASN A 29 9.45 -2.92 -7.43
CA ASN A 29 10.82 -2.41 -7.32
C ASN A 29 11.15 -1.93 -5.91
N TYR A 30 10.33 -2.27 -4.90
CA TYR A 30 10.49 -1.84 -3.51
C TYR A 30 10.39 -0.32 -3.29
N ARG A 31 9.76 0.43 -4.20
CA ARG A 31 9.45 1.85 -3.99
C ARG A 31 8.19 1.98 -3.18
N VAL A 32 8.20 2.89 -2.19
CA VAL A 32 7.04 3.12 -1.34
C VAL A 32 5.90 3.74 -2.15
N LEU A 33 4.71 3.16 -2.00
CA LEU A 33 3.46 3.63 -2.60
C LEU A 33 2.59 4.37 -1.58
N GLY A 34 2.61 3.96 -0.32
CA GLY A 34 1.83 4.59 0.74
C GLY A 34 1.96 3.90 2.08
N TYR A 35 1.25 4.45 3.06
CA TYR A 35 1.28 4.03 4.45
C TYR A 35 -0.13 3.93 5.01
N TYR A 36 -0.40 2.89 5.79
CA TYR A 36 -1.60 2.80 6.62
C TYR A 36 -1.18 2.75 8.09
N PHE A 37 -1.82 3.56 8.93
CA PHE A 37 -1.55 3.64 10.36
C PHE A 37 -2.77 3.16 11.14
N SER A 38 -2.75 1.92 11.64
CA SER A 38 -3.87 1.31 12.35
C SER A 38 -4.30 2.10 13.60
N GLY A 39 -3.34 2.68 14.33
CA GLY A 39 -3.63 3.49 15.53
C GLY A 39 -4.48 4.74 15.26
N SER A 40 -4.46 5.27 14.03
CA SER A 40 -5.31 6.41 13.62
C SER A 40 -6.37 6.05 12.59
N ASP A 41 -6.37 4.79 12.12
CA ASP A 41 -7.23 4.27 11.06
C ASP A 41 -7.15 5.13 9.77
N LYS A 42 -5.94 5.50 9.35
CA LYS A 42 -5.72 6.40 8.19
C LYS A 42 -4.70 5.86 7.20
N THR A 43 -5.00 6.04 5.91
CA THR A 43 -4.06 5.80 4.81
C THR A 43 -3.52 7.11 4.26
N TYR A 44 -2.22 7.13 3.99
CA TYR A 44 -1.50 8.21 3.35
C TYR A 44 -0.80 7.71 2.08
N ASP A 45 -0.63 8.59 1.10
CA ASP A 45 0.23 8.32 -0.05
C ASP A 45 1.72 8.35 0.35
N ASN A 46 2.61 8.07 -0.61
CA ASN A 46 4.06 8.10 -0.40
C ASN A 46 4.62 9.49 -0.03
N ASN A 47 3.86 10.57 -0.24
CA ASN A 47 4.20 11.94 0.16
C ASN A 47 3.56 12.33 1.49
N MET A 48 3.03 11.36 2.26
CA MET A 48 2.29 11.57 3.51
C MET A 48 1.04 12.46 3.36
N ARG A 49 0.41 12.49 2.19
CA ARG A 49 -0.89 13.15 2.01
C ARG A 49 -2.00 12.16 2.37
N LEU A 50 -2.97 12.62 3.16
CA LEU A 50 -4.10 11.80 3.57
C LEU A 50 -4.91 11.36 2.34
N VAL A 51 -5.05 10.05 2.15
CA VAL A 51 -5.93 9.46 1.14
C VAL A 51 -7.32 9.23 1.71
N GLY A 52 -7.40 8.77 2.96
CA GLY A 52 -8.67 8.52 3.62
C GLY A 52 -8.55 7.74 4.92
N ARG A 53 -9.71 7.31 5.43
CA ARG A 53 -9.86 6.48 6.62
C ARG A 53 -9.99 5.00 6.20
N GLY A 54 -9.48 4.07 7.02
CA GLY A 54 -9.43 2.64 6.71
C GLY A 54 -8.10 2.21 6.07
N ASP A 55 -7.93 0.90 5.88
CA ASP A 55 -6.79 0.34 5.13
C ASP A 55 -7.08 0.40 3.62
N LEU A 56 -6.60 1.47 2.97
CA LEU A 56 -6.77 1.74 1.55
C LEU A 56 -5.51 1.42 0.73
N LEU A 57 -4.55 0.66 1.29
CA LEU A 57 -3.28 0.37 0.60
C LEU A 57 -3.47 -0.38 -0.73
N SER A 58 -4.52 -1.20 -0.83
CA SER A 58 -4.85 -1.96 -2.04
C SER A 58 -5.05 -1.05 -3.27
N ALA A 59 -5.52 0.19 -3.08
CA ALA A 59 -5.78 1.14 -4.15
C ALA A 59 -4.51 1.56 -4.91
N PHE A 60 -3.33 1.45 -4.28
CA PHE A 60 -2.06 1.83 -4.92
C PHE A 60 -1.50 0.77 -5.89
N TYR A 61 -2.01 -0.47 -5.85
CA TYR A 61 -1.57 -1.55 -6.73
C TYR A 61 -2.41 -1.68 -7.99
N ALA A 62 -3.53 -0.94 -8.08
CA ALA A 62 -4.30 -0.88 -9.30
C ALA A 62 -3.44 -0.22 -10.39
N PRO A 63 -3.40 -0.76 -11.62
CA PRO A 63 -2.80 -0.04 -12.73
C PRO A 63 -3.50 1.32 -12.81
N THR A 64 -2.73 2.40 -12.72
CA THR A 64 -3.26 3.74 -12.95
C THR A 64 -3.86 3.72 -14.34
N ALA A 65 -5.20 3.80 -14.42
CA ALA A 65 -5.88 4.04 -15.67
C ALA A 65 -5.33 5.36 -16.19
N LYS A 66 -4.39 5.30 -17.14
CA LYS A 66 -3.95 6.47 -17.88
C LYS A 66 -5.20 7.04 -18.54
N ARG A 67 -5.68 8.17 -18.02
CA ARG A 67 -6.60 9.04 -18.76
C ARG A 67 -5.82 9.78 -19.84
#